data_AF-A0A7X4DQK2-F1
#
_entry.id   AF-A0A7X4DQK2-F1
#
_cell.length_a   1.000
_cell.length_b   1.000
_cell.length_c   1.000
_cell.angle_alpha   90.00
_cell.angle_beta   90.00
_cell.angle_gamma   90.00
#
_symmetry.space_group_name_H-M   'P 1'
#
loop_
_entity.id
_entity.type
_entity.pdbx_description
1 polymer ?
#
loop_
_entity_poly.entity_id
_entity_poly.type
_entity_poly.pdbx_seq_one_letter_code
_entity_poly.pdbx_strand_id
1 'polypeptide(L)' 'MRHRHLGEADSAARSPAAIDDIIERGLWADWTMLRRWCIEQPSLLDVVERVCAMHVGDSGAQRHHFWLAWAQAHRHASS' A
#
# COMPACT_ATOMS: atom_id res chain seq x y z
N MET A 1 23.83 1.79 -23.13
CA MET A 1 24.13 1.61 -21.68
C MET A 1 22.82 1.79 -20.92
N ARG A 2 22.40 0.78 -20.15
CA ARG A 2 21.03 0.69 -19.58
C ARG A 2 20.90 1.64 -18.38
N HIS A 3 19.88 2.50 -18.42
CA HIS A 3 19.44 3.36 -17.32
C HIS A 3 19.03 2.48 -16.12
N ARG A 4 19.95 2.27 -15.18
CA ARG A 4 19.79 1.37 -14.02
C ARG A 4 19.90 2.18 -12.73
N HIS A 5 19.03 3.17 -12.57
CA HIS A 5 18.99 3.99 -11.35
C HIS A 5 17.59 4.42 -10.90
N LEU A 6 16.52 4.13 -11.66
CA LEU A 6 15.13 4.48 -11.32
C LEU A 6 14.25 3.28 -10.94
N GLY A 7 14.81 2.07 -10.88
CA GLY A 7 14.04 0.84 -10.64
C GLY A 7 14.09 0.31 -9.21
N GLU A 8 15.25 0.38 -8.55
CA GLU A 8 15.48 -0.33 -7.28
C GLU A 8 14.99 0.47 -6.07
N ALA A 9 15.17 1.80 -6.06
CA ALA A 9 14.68 2.66 -4.98
C ALA A 9 13.14 2.72 -4.93
N ASP A 10 12.49 2.86 -6.09
CA ASP A 10 11.02 2.85 -6.20
C ASP A 10 10.42 1.46 -5.88
N SER A 11 11.14 0.37 -6.19
CA SER A 11 10.71 -0.97 -5.79
C SER A 11 10.85 -1.20 -4.28
N ALA A 12 11.92 -0.67 -3.65
CA ALA A 12 12.11 -0.76 -2.21
C ALA A 12 11.01 0.02 -1.44
N ALA A 13 10.59 1.17 -1.96
CA ALA A 13 9.51 1.98 -1.40
C ALA A 13 8.12 1.31 -1.50
N ARG A 14 7.96 0.32 -2.39
CA ARG A 14 6.74 -0.50 -2.54
C ARG A 14 6.83 -1.86 -1.86
N SER A 15 7.87 -2.09 -1.07
CA SER A 15 7.98 -3.32 -0.27
C SER A 15 6.86 -3.39 0.78
N PRO A 16 6.45 -4.59 1.23
CA PRO A 16 5.42 -4.74 2.25
C PRO A 16 5.72 -3.95 3.54
N ALA A 17 6.97 -3.93 3.99
CA ALA A 17 7.39 -3.20 5.18
C ALA A 17 7.31 -1.68 5.00
N ALA A 18 7.65 -1.16 3.81
CA ALA A 18 7.52 0.26 3.52
C ALA A 18 6.03 0.69 3.43
N ILE A 19 5.17 -0.17 2.89
CA ILE A 19 3.72 0.06 2.86
C ILE A 19 3.14 0.07 4.27
N ASP A 20 3.57 -0.86 5.12
CA ASP A 20 3.16 -0.92 6.53
C ASP A 20 3.54 0.36 7.28
N ASP A 21 4.80 0.79 7.16
CA ASP A 21 5.32 2.03 7.75
C ASP A 21 4.57 3.28 7.24
N ILE A 22 4.26 3.37 5.94
CA ILE A 22 3.42 4.44 5.37
C ILE A 22 2.03 4.49 6.02
N ILE A 23 1.40 3.33 6.19
CA ILE A 23 0.06 3.22 6.79
C ILE A 23 0.13 3.60 8.27
N GLU A 24 1.14 3.12 8.99
CA GLU A 24 1.34 3.40 10.41
C GLU A 24 1.62 4.89 10.66
N ARG A 25 2.47 5.54 9.87
CA ARG A 25 2.82 6.97 10.01
C ARG A 25 1.61 7.89 9.86
N GLY A 26 0.63 7.51 9.05
CA GLY A 26 -0.61 8.27 8.90
C GLY A 26 -0.45 9.65 8.25
N LEU A 27 0.67 9.93 7.59
CA LEU A 27 0.92 11.21 6.95
C LEU A 27 0.10 11.31 5.66
N TRP A 28 -0.55 12.46 5.46
CA TRP A 28 -1.37 12.70 4.27
C TRP A 28 -0.59 12.51 2.97
N ALA A 29 0.64 13.03 2.90
CA ALA A 29 1.50 12.88 1.73
C ALA A 29 1.76 11.41 1.39
N ASP A 30 2.13 10.61 2.38
CA ASP A 30 2.40 9.17 2.22
C ASP A 30 1.15 8.41 1.78
N TRP A 31 -0.02 8.74 2.34
CA TRP A 31 -1.30 8.14 1.96
C TRP A 31 -1.71 8.48 0.53
N THR A 32 -1.54 9.73 0.12
CA THR A 32 -1.81 10.12 -1.29
C THR A 32 -0.84 9.45 -2.26
N MET A 33 0.41 9.26 -1.86
CA MET A 33 1.41 8.53 -2.65
C MET A 33 1.04 7.05 -2.79
N LEU A 34 0.73 6.37 -1.68
CA LEU A 34 0.29 4.97 -1.68
C LEU A 34 -0.95 4.78 -2.57
N ARG A 35 -1.93 5.68 -2.47
CA ARG A 35 -3.12 5.66 -3.33
C ARG A 35 -2.76 5.78 -4.80
N ARG A 36 -1.86 6.70 -5.18
CA ARG A 36 -1.41 6.87 -6.57
C ARG A 36 -0.73 5.60 -7.08
N TRP A 37 0.15 5.00 -6.28
CA TRP A 37 0.79 3.75 -6.66
C TRP A 37 -0.23 2.63 -6.90
N CYS A 38 -1.24 2.48 -6.04
CA CYS A 38 -2.29 1.48 -6.24
C CYS A 38 -3.15 1.72 -7.50
N ILE A 39 -3.36 2.99 -7.89
CA ILE A 39 -4.06 3.33 -9.14
C ILE A 39 -3.20 3.02 -10.37
N GLU A 40 -1.91 3.35 -10.31
CA GLU A 40 -0.96 3.11 -11.42
C GLU A 40 -0.60 1.62 -11.57
N GLN A 41 -0.56 0.88 -10.46
CA GLN A 41 -0.20 -0.52 -10.38
C GLN A 41 -1.21 -1.26 -9.48
N PRO A 42 -2.33 -1.74 -10.05
CA PRO A 42 -3.37 -2.43 -9.29
C PRO A 42 -2.90 -3.68 -8.53
N SER A 43 -1.79 -4.31 -8.95
CA SER A 43 -1.18 -5.43 -8.23
C SER A 43 -0.69 -5.07 -6.81
N LEU A 44 -0.48 -3.77 -6.52
CA LEU A 44 -0.16 -3.32 -5.17
C LEU A 44 -1.35 -3.40 -4.21
N LEU A 45 -2.58 -3.47 -4.71
CA LEU A 45 -3.76 -3.71 -3.87
C LEU A 45 -3.64 -5.03 -3.11
N ASP A 46 -3.09 -6.07 -3.74
CA ASP A 46 -2.87 -7.39 -3.11
C ASP A 46 -1.82 -7.30 -1.99
N VAL A 47 -0.82 -6.43 -2.17
CA VAL A 47 0.23 -6.20 -1.17
C VAL A 47 -0.34 -5.43 0.02
N VAL A 48 -1.11 -4.36 -0.23
CA VAL A 48 -1.80 -3.58 0.81
C VAL A 48 -2.74 -4.46 1.61
N GLU A 49 -3.55 -5.29 0.94
CA GLU A 49 -4.45 -6.23 1.61
C GLU A 49 -3.68 -7.22 2.49
N ARG A 50 -2.62 -7.84 1.98
CA ARG A 50 -1.79 -8.77 2.76
C ARG A 50 -1.17 -8.09 3.98
N VAL A 51 -0.65 -6.88 3.84
CA VAL A 51 -0.07 -6.11 4.96
C VAL A 51 -1.15 -5.84 6.00
N CYS A 52 -2.29 -5.24 5.60
CA CYS A 52 -3.33 -4.87 6.54
C CYS A 52 -4.01 -6.07 7.21
N ALA A 53 -4.13 -7.21 6.52
CA ALA A 53 -4.70 -8.43 7.07
C ALA A 53 -3.96 -8.94 8.31
N MET A 54 -2.66 -8.65 8.46
CA MET A 54 -1.88 -9.02 9.64
C MET A 54 -2.30 -8.24 10.90
N HIS A 55 -2.99 -7.10 10.74
CA HIS A 55 -3.39 -6.21 11.84
C HIS A 55 -4.87 -6.33 12.22
N VAL A 56 -5.65 -7.23 11.58
CA VAL A 56 -7.09 -7.39 11.82
C VAL A 56 -7.42 -7.78 13.28
N GLY A 57 -6.48 -8.43 13.97
CA GLY A 57 -6.63 -8.77 15.39
C GLY A 57 -6.42 -7.59 16.34
N ASP A 58 -5.86 -6.48 15.87
CA ASP A 58 -5.60 -5.28 16.66
C ASP A 58 -6.71 -4.24 16.43
N SER A 59 -7.60 -4.10 17.41
CA SER A 59 -8.68 -3.11 17.38
C SER A 59 -8.18 -1.66 17.37
N GLY A 60 -6.92 -1.41 17.75
CA GLY A 60 -6.25 -0.12 17.67
C GLY A 60 -5.73 0.23 16.28
N ALA A 61 -5.58 -0.75 15.39
CA ALA A 61 -5.02 -0.57 14.04
C ALA A 61 -6.04 -0.02 13.03
N GLN A 62 -6.75 1.06 13.40
CA GLN A 62 -7.81 1.67 12.58
C GLN A 62 -7.33 2.09 11.18
N ARG A 63 -6.06 2.53 11.05
CA ARG A 63 -5.46 2.90 9.77
C ARG A 63 -5.34 1.70 8.83
N HIS A 64 -4.90 0.55 9.35
CA HIS A 64 -4.83 -0.70 8.60
C HIS A 64 -6.22 -1.22 8.25
N HIS A 65 -7.20 -1.12 9.16
CA HIS A 65 -8.59 -1.46 8.84
C HIS A 65 -9.16 -0.60 7.71
N PHE A 66 -8.89 0.71 7.71
CA PHE A 66 -9.29 1.60 6.63
C PHE A 66 -8.67 1.17 5.29
N TRP A 67 -7.36 0.95 5.26
CA TRP A 67 -6.66 0.58 4.02
C TRP A 67 -7.05 -0.82 3.51
N LEU A 68 -7.36 -1.75 4.40
CA LEU A 68 -7.89 -3.07 4.05
C LEU A 68 -9.23 -2.95 3.32
N ALA A 69 -10.20 -2.25 3.93
CA ALA A 69 -11.51 -2.04 3.34
C ALA A 69 -11.42 -1.27 2.01
N TRP A 70 -10.54 -0.27 1.95
CA TRP A 70 -10.28 0.49 0.74
C TRP A 70 -9.73 -0.39 -0.39
N ALA A 71 -8.73 -1.23 -0.10
CA ALA A 71 -8.10 -2.10 -1.09
C ALA A 71 -9.09 -3.14 -1.64
N GLN A 72 -9.88 -3.76 -0.77
CA GLN A 72 -10.92 -4.71 -1.16
C GLN A 72 -11.96 -4.06 -2.08
N ALA A 73 -12.46 -2.87 -1.72
CA ALA A 73 -13.43 -2.15 -2.54
C ALA A 73 -12.89 -1.81 -3.95
N HIS A 74 -11.60 -1.47 -4.06
CA HIS A 74 -11.00 -1.07 -5.35
C HIS A 74 -10.55 -2.26 -6.21
N ARG A 75 -10.36 -3.46 -5.63
CA ARG A 75 -10.22 -4.71 -6.39
C ARG A 75 -11.52 -5.03 -7.14
N HIS A 76 -12.66 -4.95 -6.45
CA HIS A 76 -13.96 -5.32 -7.03
C HIS A 76 -14.44 -4.35 -8.10
N ALA A 77 -14.00 -3.08 -8.07
CA ALA A 77 -14.35 -2.09 -9.08
C ALA A 77 -13.61 -2.25 -10.42
N SER A 78 -12.55 -3.08 -10.46
CA SER A 78 -11.71 -3.28 -11.64
C SER A 78 -11.92 -4.66 -12.32
N SER A 79 -12.93 -5.42 -11.86
CA SER A 79 -13.30 -6.75 -12.37
C SER A 79 -14.50 -6.69 -13.31
#